data_AF-A0A7S3MTQ5-F1
#
_entry.id   AF-A0A7S3MTQ5-F1
#
_cell.length_a   1.000
_cell.length_b   1.000
_cell.length_c   1.000
_cell.angle_alpha   90.00
_cell.angle_beta   90.00
_cell.angle_gamma   90.00
#
_symmetry.space_group_name_H-M   'P 1'
#
loop_
_entity.id
_entity.type
_entity.pdbx_description
1 polymer ?
#
loop_
_entity_poly.entity_id
_entity_poly.type
_entity_poly.pdbx_seq_one_letter_code
_entity_poly.pdbx_strand_id
1 'polypeptide(L)'
;CQKIYSVKTGDQIYSCSNSHVSNLCEEGYCTENQSGNSVCAAADKNVQGYLNECSDDEDCKSTGSLEFPSRCMCGLSGESYCTLYAGDQPRMKVFELTKEWYYKYSQNCNTGRRNKEDCKADFWEDDYNEYKYYIVYASVFPYVHKSVDCVLKVFQKNYYEAKEDYQPECPQYNCNNFDSTSNPPVCVMYDSNSKSYSIDTSNCATGMDCINSISLDPQANVTCSESSAVEFITTDKFPGEKCQQDSDCGDYTTGKCENNRCQGKGKGVPFDVPSGKPGDYYCNPGLYYDGTECVEQKSLDQNCTRTNECQNDAVCEKNASDYQICQKIYSLKTGDQIYSCPSSHVSNLCEEGYCTKNQSGYLVCALADRHLDYTKKCSDDVDCKGEYDLEYRSRCLCGLSGEKYCTLYAGDRPRLQTLKLSKEWFYEYSQNCNTGRRNKDDCQADFW
;
A
#
# COMPACT_ATOMS: atom_id res chain seq x y z
N CYS A 1 18.20 -29.85 -9.42
CA CYS A 1 17.41 -29.08 -8.44
C CYS A 1 16.06 -28.75 -9.05
N GLN A 2 14.98 -28.88 -8.28
CA GLN A 2 13.65 -28.40 -8.67
C GLN A 2 13.38 -27.07 -7.98
N LYS A 3 12.57 -26.21 -8.62
CA LYS A 3 12.07 -25.00 -7.98
C LYS A 3 11.15 -25.42 -6.82
N ILE A 4 11.22 -24.71 -5.71
CA ILE A 4 10.28 -24.93 -4.61
C ILE A 4 8.87 -24.49 -5.05
N TYR A 5 7.83 -25.09 -4.47
CA TYR A 5 6.43 -24.76 -4.68
C TYR A 5 6.01 -24.61 -6.16
N SER A 6 6.47 -25.53 -7.01
CA SER A 6 6.28 -25.47 -8.47
C SER A 6 5.63 -26.72 -9.07
N VAL A 7 5.51 -27.80 -8.32
CA VAL A 7 4.89 -29.06 -8.79
C VAL A 7 3.39 -28.98 -8.54
N LYS A 8 2.59 -29.27 -9.58
CA LYS A 8 1.15 -29.06 -9.53
C LYS A 8 0.44 -30.15 -8.74
N THR A 9 -0.73 -29.82 -8.21
CA THR A 9 -1.63 -30.82 -7.61
C THR A 9 -1.92 -31.95 -8.59
N GLY A 10 -1.74 -33.20 -8.14
CA GLY A 10 -1.87 -34.43 -8.93
C GLY A 10 -0.56 -34.98 -9.50
N ASP A 11 0.50 -34.17 -9.59
CA ASP A 11 1.79 -34.63 -10.12
C ASP A 11 2.58 -35.46 -9.09
N GLN A 12 3.32 -36.47 -9.57
CA GLN A 12 4.14 -37.33 -8.74
C GLN A 12 5.40 -36.63 -8.24
N ILE A 13 5.76 -36.89 -6.98
CA ILE A 13 7.01 -36.48 -6.35
C ILE A 13 7.76 -37.70 -5.82
N TYR A 14 9.06 -37.55 -5.57
CA TYR A 14 9.90 -38.68 -5.13
C TYR A 14 9.51 -39.22 -3.76
N SER A 15 9.14 -38.34 -2.83
CA SER A 15 8.68 -38.73 -1.51
C SER A 15 7.82 -37.63 -0.90
N CYS A 16 6.81 -38.05 -0.16
CA CYS A 16 6.06 -37.21 0.76
C CYS A 16 6.59 -37.42 2.18
N SER A 17 6.78 -36.34 2.93
CA SER A 17 7.18 -36.45 4.34
C SER A 17 6.02 -36.96 5.18
N ASN A 18 6.30 -37.60 6.32
CA ASN A 18 5.25 -38.03 7.26
C ASN A 18 4.43 -36.86 7.84
N SER A 19 4.89 -35.62 7.70
CA SER A 19 4.10 -34.44 8.07
C SER A 19 3.21 -33.94 6.92
N HIS A 20 3.20 -34.64 5.77
CA HIS A 20 2.50 -34.27 4.53
C HIS A 20 2.86 -32.89 3.97
N VAL A 21 3.89 -32.26 4.51
CA VAL A 21 4.40 -30.97 4.04
C VAL A 21 5.47 -31.22 2.98
N SER A 22 5.35 -30.55 1.84
CA SER A 22 6.29 -30.61 0.74
C SER A 22 6.62 -29.23 0.20
N ASN A 23 7.91 -28.88 0.24
CA ASN A 23 8.39 -27.65 -0.39
C ASN A 23 8.46 -27.74 -1.93
N LEU A 24 8.06 -28.87 -2.53
CA LEU A 24 7.98 -29.02 -3.99
C LEU A 24 6.59 -28.68 -4.53
N CYS A 25 5.54 -29.01 -3.77
CA CYS A 25 4.15 -28.87 -4.18
C CYS A 25 3.68 -27.42 -4.12
N GLU A 26 2.93 -26.97 -5.12
CA GLU A 26 2.52 -25.57 -5.25
C GLU A 26 1.64 -25.07 -4.09
N GLU A 27 0.91 -25.99 -3.44
CA GLU A 27 0.10 -25.82 -2.23
C GLU A 27 0.79 -26.31 -0.96
N GLY A 28 2.07 -26.71 -1.04
CA GLY A 28 2.84 -27.10 0.14
C GLY A 28 2.50 -28.47 0.72
N TYR A 29 1.59 -29.22 0.09
CA TYR A 29 1.04 -30.45 0.63
C TYR A 29 1.20 -31.64 -0.33
N CYS A 30 1.39 -32.82 0.23
CA CYS A 30 1.52 -34.07 -0.51
C CYS A 30 0.81 -35.23 0.19
N THR A 31 0.49 -36.26 -0.58
CA THR A 31 -0.12 -37.49 -0.08
C THR A 31 0.33 -38.69 -0.91
N GLU A 32 -0.09 -39.89 -0.52
CA GLU A 32 0.08 -41.10 -1.34
C GLU A 32 -1.18 -41.37 -2.16
N ASN A 33 -1.00 -41.64 -3.45
CA ASN A 33 -2.09 -42.08 -4.31
C ASN A 33 -2.43 -43.57 -4.09
N GLN A 34 -3.49 -44.06 -4.71
CA GLN A 34 -3.95 -45.46 -4.58
C GLN A 34 -2.91 -46.51 -4.99
N SER A 35 -1.87 -46.11 -5.71
CA SER A 35 -0.75 -46.98 -6.13
C SER A 35 0.46 -46.88 -5.20
N GLY A 36 0.35 -46.18 -4.07
CA GLY A 36 1.44 -45.97 -3.10
C GLY A 36 2.51 -44.98 -3.57
N ASN A 37 2.23 -44.16 -4.60
CA ASN A 37 3.18 -43.15 -5.05
C ASN A 37 2.88 -41.81 -4.40
N SER A 38 3.92 -41.11 -3.95
CA SER A 38 3.79 -39.74 -3.44
C SER A 38 3.39 -38.77 -4.56
N VAL A 39 2.36 -37.98 -4.31
CA VAL A 39 1.83 -36.96 -5.23
C VAL A 39 1.60 -35.65 -4.49
N CYS A 40 1.67 -34.54 -5.21
CA CYS A 40 1.19 -33.26 -4.69
C CYS A 40 -0.34 -33.26 -4.60
N ALA A 41 -0.89 -32.70 -3.53
CA ALA A 41 -2.32 -32.70 -3.27
C ALA A 41 -2.76 -31.38 -2.64
N ALA A 42 -4.06 -31.11 -2.71
CA ALA A 42 -4.66 -30.04 -1.91
C ALA A 42 -4.58 -30.40 -0.42
N ALA A 43 -4.29 -29.40 0.40
CA ALA A 43 -4.15 -29.60 1.84
C ALA A 43 -5.51 -29.89 2.50
N ASP A 44 -5.51 -30.84 3.44
CA ASP A 44 -6.70 -31.19 4.21
C ASP A 44 -7.16 -30.03 5.08
N LYS A 45 -8.47 -29.86 5.25
CA LYS A 45 -9.07 -28.81 6.09
C LYS A 45 -10.21 -29.35 6.94
N ASN A 46 -10.59 -28.64 7.99
CA ASN A 46 -11.76 -28.97 8.78
C ASN A 46 -13.03 -28.85 7.91
N VAL A 47 -13.86 -29.90 7.88
CA VAL A 47 -15.08 -29.98 7.04
C VAL A 47 -16.07 -28.87 7.38
N GLN A 48 -16.20 -28.54 8.67
CA GLN A 48 -17.11 -27.52 9.18
C GLN A 48 -16.46 -26.12 9.26
N GLY A 49 -15.21 -26.00 8.78
CA GLY A 49 -14.38 -24.81 8.94
C GLY A 49 -13.55 -24.84 10.23
N TYR A 50 -12.45 -24.10 10.23
CA TYR A 50 -11.46 -24.12 11.31
C TYR A 50 -11.90 -23.42 12.60
N LEU A 51 -12.97 -22.63 12.55
CA LEU A 51 -13.55 -21.92 13.69
C LEU A 51 -14.58 -22.75 14.45
N ASN A 52 -14.78 -24.01 14.04
CA ASN A 52 -15.83 -24.83 14.61
C ASN A 52 -15.49 -25.25 16.05
N GLU A 53 -16.45 -25.06 16.95
CA GLU A 53 -16.40 -25.61 18.30
C GLU A 53 -16.59 -27.13 18.25
N CYS A 54 -16.02 -27.85 19.21
CA CYS A 54 -16.08 -29.30 19.28
C CYS A 54 -16.43 -29.76 20.69
N SER A 55 -17.15 -30.88 20.78
CA SER A 55 -17.39 -31.58 22.05
C SER A 55 -16.39 -32.71 22.25
N ASP A 56 -16.00 -33.37 21.17
CA ASP A 56 -15.00 -34.44 21.17
C ASP A 56 -14.28 -34.53 19.81
N ASP A 57 -13.33 -35.46 19.70
CA ASP A 57 -12.49 -35.63 18.50
C ASP A 57 -13.29 -36.02 17.24
N GLU A 58 -14.50 -36.58 17.37
CA GLU A 58 -15.34 -36.94 16.22
C GLU A 58 -15.90 -35.72 15.50
N ASP A 59 -15.95 -34.55 16.16
CA ASP A 59 -16.35 -33.29 15.54
C ASP A 59 -15.24 -32.71 14.63
N CYS A 60 -13.99 -33.15 14.80
CA CYS A 60 -12.80 -32.62 14.13
C CYS A 60 -12.47 -33.34 12.82
N LYS A 61 -13.45 -33.39 11.90
CA LYS A 61 -13.33 -34.13 10.63
C LYS A 61 -12.56 -33.36 9.57
N SER A 62 -11.66 -34.05 8.86
CA SER A 62 -10.92 -33.55 7.69
C SER A 62 -11.68 -33.79 6.37
N THR A 63 -11.44 -32.93 5.39
CA THR A 63 -11.93 -33.10 4.00
C THR A 63 -11.19 -34.18 3.20
N GLY A 64 -10.08 -34.71 3.69
CA GLY A 64 -9.28 -35.75 3.05
C GLY A 64 -8.93 -36.91 3.97
N SER A 65 -7.69 -37.41 3.91
CA SER A 65 -7.30 -38.64 4.60
C SER A 65 -7.23 -38.45 6.13
N LEU A 66 -7.67 -39.45 6.89
CA LEU A 66 -7.71 -39.45 8.37
C LEU A 66 -6.35 -39.76 9.03
N GLU A 67 -5.24 -39.70 8.30
CA GLU A 67 -3.94 -40.18 8.79
C GLU A 67 -3.41 -39.34 9.96
N PHE A 68 -3.86 -38.09 10.09
CA PHE A 68 -3.57 -37.18 11.21
C PHE A 68 -4.85 -36.51 11.70
N PRO A 69 -5.66 -37.15 12.55
CA PRO A 69 -6.90 -36.56 13.02
C PRO A 69 -6.62 -35.32 13.86
N SER A 70 -7.34 -34.24 13.57
CA SER A 70 -7.39 -33.09 14.44
C SER A 70 -8.03 -33.51 15.77
N ARG A 71 -7.60 -32.87 16.87
CA ARG A 71 -8.09 -33.15 18.21
C ARG A 71 -8.94 -32.01 18.71
N CYS A 72 -9.99 -32.34 19.43
CA CYS A 72 -10.78 -31.39 20.17
C CYS A 72 -10.05 -31.01 21.46
N MET A 73 -9.77 -29.72 21.64
CA MET A 73 -9.00 -29.21 22.76
C MET A 73 -9.77 -28.13 23.51
N CYS A 74 -9.83 -28.25 24.83
CA CYS A 74 -10.40 -27.22 25.70
C CYS A 74 -9.48 -25.99 25.73
N GLY A 75 -10.00 -24.87 25.25
CA GLY A 75 -9.31 -23.60 25.13
C GLY A 75 -9.27 -22.78 26.42
N LEU A 76 -8.45 -21.73 26.43
CA LEU A 76 -8.39 -20.80 27.57
C LEU A 76 -9.59 -19.84 27.63
N SER A 77 -10.43 -19.84 26.59
CA SER A 77 -11.71 -19.13 26.55
C SER A 77 -12.81 -19.85 27.34
N GLY A 78 -12.60 -21.13 27.68
CA GLY A 78 -13.63 -22.01 28.25
C GLY A 78 -14.46 -22.76 27.20
N GLU A 79 -14.24 -22.50 25.91
CA GLU A 79 -14.80 -23.26 24.78
C GLU A 79 -13.75 -24.22 24.20
N SER A 80 -14.21 -25.28 23.53
CA SER A 80 -13.34 -26.30 22.93
C SER A 80 -13.30 -26.17 21.42
N TYR A 81 -12.11 -26.30 20.83
CA TYR A 81 -11.88 -26.15 19.40
C TYR A 81 -10.99 -27.25 18.84
N CYS A 82 -11.20 -27.58 17.58
CA CYS A 82 -10.35 -28.50 16.84
C CYS A 82 -8.97 -27.89 16.57
N THR A 83 -7.92 -28.69 16.67
CA THR A 83 -6.61 -28.31 16.12
C THR A 83 -6.68 -28.06 14.61
N LEU A 84 -5.75 -27.26 14.09
CA LEU A 84 -5.76 -26.88 12.68
C LEU A 84 -5.11 -27.94 11.78
N TYR A 85 -5.79 -28.25 10.68
CA TYR A 85 -5.21 -28.97 9.55
C TYR A 85 -4.37 -28.04 8.65
N ALA A 86 -3.51 -28.62 7.81
CA ALA A 86 -2.60 -27.86 6.95
C ALA A 86 -3.30 -26.90 5.98
N GLY A 87 -4.50 -27.26 5.50
CA GLY A 87 -5.35 -26.47 4.60
C GLY A 87 -6.28 -25.51 5.32
N ASP A 88 -6.29 -25.47 6.65
CA ASP A 88 -7.04 -24.46 7.39
C ASP A 88 -6.40 -23.08 7.21
N GLN A 89 -7.22 -22.04 7.18
CA GLN A 89 -6.80 -20.70 6.75
C GLN A 89 -5.58 -20.15 7.50
N PRO A 90 -5.45 -20.29 8.84
CA PRO A 90 -4.25 -19.81 9.53
C PRO A 90 -2.96 -20.54 9.11
N ARG A 91 -3.04 -21.86 8.82
CA ARG A 91 -1.89 -22.64 8.32
C ARG A 91 -1.55 -22.29 6.88
N MET A 92 -2.57 -22.07 6.05
CA MET A 92 -2.38 -21.59 4.67
C MET A 92 -1.73 -20.21 4.62
N LYS A 93 -2.08 -19.30 5.55
CA LYS A 93 -1.41 -18.00 5.65
C LYS A 93 0.08 -18.14 6.00
N VAL A 94 0.45 -19.03 6.92
CA VAL A 94 1.87 -19.36 7.19
C VAL A 94 2.56 -19.89 5.92
N PHE A 95 1.87 -20.72 5.15
CA PHE A 95 2.39 -21.28 3.91
C PHE A 95 2.64 -20.20 2.84
N GLU A 96 1.67 -19.31 2.60
CA GLU A 96 1.77 -18.19 1.66
C GLU A 96 2.95 -17.28 1.98
N LEU A 97 3.08 -16.89 3.26
CA LEU A 97 4.21 -16.10 3.75
C LEU A 97 5.53 -16.84 3.54
N THR A 98 5.58 -18.13 3.85
CA THR A 98 6.80 -18.93 3.64
C THR A 98 7.19 -18.98 2.16
N LYS A 99 6.22 -19.10 1.25
CA LYS A 99 6.44 -19.08 -0.20
C LYS A 99 6.98 -17.74 -0.67
N GLU A 100 6.41 -16.65 -0.18
CA GLU A 100 6.90 -15.30 -0.42
C GLU A 100 8.34 -15.10 0.06
N TRP A 101 8.66 -15.50 1.30
CA TRP A 101 10.01 -15.44 1.84
C TRP A 101 11.03 -16.03 0.88
N TYR A 102 10.78 -17.24 0.40
CA TYR A 102 11.74 -17.90 -0.46
C TYR A 102 11.85 -17.27 -1.86
N TYR A 103 10.75 -16.73 -2.40
CA TYR A 103 10.74 -16.13 -3.73
C TYR A 103 11.30 -14.70 -3.76
N LYS A 104 11.11 -13.93 -2.70
CA LYS A 104 11.46 -12.50 -2.68
C LYS A 104 12.67 -12.18 -1.82
N TYR A 105 12.76 -12.74 -0.62
CA TYR A 105 13.63 -12.20 0.43
C TYR A 105 14.81 -13.11 0.80
N SER A 106 14.65 -14.43 0.70
CA SER A 106 15.63 -15.41 1.19
C SER A 106 17.01 -15.34 0.53
N GLN A 107 17.11 -14.71 -0.65
CA GLN A 107 18.37 -14.52 -1.38
C GLN A 107 19.29 -13.48 -0.72
N ASN A 108 18.75 -12.65 0.18
CA ASN A 108 19.52 -11.68 0.97
C ASN A 108 20.27 -12.34 2.14
N CYS A 109 19.91 -13.59 2.46
CA CYS A 109 20.52 -14.36 3.53
C CYS A 109 21.66 -15.25 3.06
N ASN A 110 22.62 -15.49 3.97
CA ASN A 110 23.55 -16.60 3.79
C ASN A 110 22.79 -17.93 3.61
N THR A 111 23.20 -18.74 2.63
CA THR A 111 22.54 -20.01 2.27
C THR A 111 22.28 -20.95 3.46
N GLY A 112 23.20 -21.02 4.43
CA GLY A 112 23.06 -21.84 5.64
C GLY A 112 22.20 -21.20 6.74
N ARG A 113 21.93 -19.89 6.66
CA ARG A 113 21.15 -19.14 7.65
C ARG A 113 19.81 -18.61 7.12
N ARG A 114 19.47 -18.81 5.85
CA ARG A 114 18.22 -18.32 5.21
C ARG A 114 16.91 -18.78 5.86
N ASN A 115 16.95 -19.75 6.78
CA ASN A 115 15.78 -20.20 7.54
C ASN A 115 15.84 -19.78 9.01
N LYS A 116 16.89 -19.08 9.45
CA LYS A 116 17.02 -18.57 10.81
C LYS A 116 16.14 -17.35 10.99
N GLU A 117 15.54 -17.25 12.18
CA GLU A 117 14.70 -16.14 12.61
C GLU A 117 15.41 -14.80 12.45
N ASP A 118 16.66 -14.66 12.92
CA ASP A 118 17.43 -13.42 12.78
C ASP A 118 17.49 -12.93 11.34
N CYS A 119 17.74 -13.83 10.38
CA CYS A 119 17.87 -13.43 8.99
C CYS A 119 16.52 -13.09 8.34
N LYS A 120 15.45 -13.75 8.80
CA LYS A 120 14.10 -13.38 8.39
C LYS A 120 13.73 -12.00 8.93
N ALA A 121 14.01 -11.73 10.20
CA ALA A 121 13.75 -10.43 10.82
C ALA A 121 14.49 -9.29 10.11
N ASP A 122 15.77 -9.49 9.75
CA ASP A 122 16.60 -8.46 9.12
C ASP A 122 16.13 -8.05 7.71
N PHE A 123 15.46 -8.95 6.96
CA PHE A 123 15.18 -8.76 5.54
C PHE A 123 13.71 -8.90 5.12
N TRP A 124 12.83 -9.33 6.03
CA TRP A 124 11.42 -9.57 5.76
C TRP A 124 10.49 -8.55 6.44
N GLU A 125 11.05 -7.61 7.21
CA GLU A 125 10.36 -6.44 7.79
C GLU A 125 9.01 -6.80 8.45
N ASP A 126 7.93 -6.07 8.14
CA ASP A 126 6.59 -6.26 8.74
C ASP A 126 6.00 -7.64 8.45
N ASP A 127 6.27 -8.21 7.28
CA ASP A 127 5.80 -9.55 6.89
C ASP A 127 6.38 -10.64 7.81
N TYR A 128 7.55 -10.39 8.44
CA TYR A 128 8.12 -11.30 9.44
C TYR A 128 7.25 -11.37 10.70
N ASN A 129 6.74 -10.23 11.17
CA ASN A 129 5.90 -10.16 12.35
C ASN A 129 4.56 -10.86 12.08
N GLU A 130 3.99 -10.66 10.87
CA GLU A 130 2.82 -11.41 10.42
C GLU A 130 3.09 -12.93 10.39
N TYR A 131 4.22 -13.36 9.82
CA TYR A 131 4.62 -14.77 9.80
C TYR A 131 4.76 -15.35 11.21
N LYS A 132 5.43 -14.65 12.11
CA LYS A 132 5.64 -15.02 13.51
C LYS A 132 4.31 -15.12 14.26
N TYR A 133 3.38 -14.20 14.02
CA TYR A 133 2.04 -14.26 14.58
C TYR A 133 1.30 -15.51 14.12
N TYR A 134 1.16 -15.72 12.80
CA TYR A 134 0.37 -16.83 12.27
C TYR A 134 0.98 -18.21 12.59
N ILE A 135 2.31 -18.34 12.62
CA ILE A 135 2.94 -19.62 12.96
C ILE A 135 2.68 -20.01 14.41
N VAL A 136 2.71 -19.04 15.32
CA VAL A 136 2.40 -19.28 16.73
C VAL A 136 0.89 -19.50 16.89
N TYR A 137 0.05 -18.62 16.34
CA TYR A 137 -1.41 -18.74 16.38
C TYR A 137 -1.87 -20.11 15.88
N ALA A 138 -1.37 -20.58 14.75
CA ALA A 138 -1.75 -21.88 14.19
C ALA A 138 -1.29 -23.08 15.03
N SER A 139 -0.22 -22.91 15.82
CA SER A 139 0.32 -23.96 16.68
C SER A 139 -0.45 -24.14 17.99
N VAL A 140 -1.07 -23.05 18.48
CA VAL A 140 -1.80 -23.04 19.76
C VAL A 140 -3.28 -22.61 19.62
N PHE A 141 -3.82 -22.65 18.39
CA PHE A 141 -5.14 -22.11 18.03
C PHE A 141 -6.25 -22.39 19.06
N PRO A 142 -6.48 -23.63 19.51
CA PRO A 142 -7.57 -23.90 20.45
C PRO A 142 -7.43 -23.15 21.78
N TYR A 143 -6.19 -22.89 22.22
CA TYR A 143 -5.92 -22.18 23.47
C TYR A 143 -6.06 -20.67 23.35
N VAL A 144 -5.91 -20.11 22.15
CA VAL A 144 -5.79 -18.66 21.98
C VAL A 144 -7.03 -18.03 21.34
N HIS A 145 -7.79 -18.82 20.59
CA HIS A 145 -9.02 -18.36 19.97
C HIS A 145 -10.05 -17.90 21.03
N LYS A 146 -10.62 -16.70 20.83
CA LYS A 146 -11.55 -15.99 21.74
C LYS A 146 -11.11 -15.89 23.21
N SER A 147 -9.84 -16.12 23.52
CA SER A 147 -9.35 -16.05 24.89
C SER A 147 -9.07 -14.62 25.30
N VAL A 148 -9.33 -14.28 26.57
CA VAL A 148 -9.10 -12.92 27.08
C VAL A 148 -7.60 -12.65 27.28
N ASP A 149 -7.17 -11.42 26.97
CA ASP A 149 -5.73 -11.07 26.92
C ASP A 149 -5.00 -11.27 28.26
N CYS A 150 -5.68 -11.04 29.39
CA CYS A 150 -5.06 -11.24 30.71
C CYS A 150 -4.65 -12.70 30.97
N VAL A 151 -5.39 -13.67 30.40
CA VAL A 151 -5.08 -15.09 30.49
C VAL A 151 -3.97 -15.45 29.48
N LEU A 152 -4.02 -14.88 28.28
CA LEU A 152 -3.01 -15.10 27.24
C LEU A 152 -1.62 -14.59 27.63
N LYS A 153 -1.53 -13.43 28.28
CA LYS A 153 -0.29 -12.87 28.84
C LYS A 153 0.45 -13.86 29.74
N VAL A 154 -0.29 -14.70 30.47
CA VAL A 154 0.26 -15.65 31.43
C VAL A 154 0.51 -17.01 30.80
N PHE A 155 -0.49 -17.59 30.13
CA PHE A 155 -0.46 -18.99 29.71
C PHE A 155 0.01 -19.19 28.27
N GLN A 156 -0.04 -18.15 27.43
CA GLN A 156 0.36 -18.19 26.02
C GLN A 156 1.20 -16.97 25.66
N LYS A 157 2.19 -16.67 26.51
CA LYS A 157 3.05 -15.48 26.39
C LYS A 157 3.63 -15.27 24.99
N ASN A 158 4.15 -16.32 24.37
CA ASN A 158 4.75 -16.23 23.03
C ASN A 158 3.72 -15.82 21.96
N TYR A 159 2.48 -16.31 22.07
CA TYR A 159 1.39 -15.88 21.19
C TYR A 159 1.04 -14.41 21.45
N TYR A 160 0.91 -14.05 22.72
CA TYR A 160 0.56 -12.69 23.11
C TYR A 160 1.60 -11.67 22.62
N GLU A 161 2.90 -11.96 22.79
CA GLU A 161 3.98 -11.13 22.25
C GLU A 161 3.93 -11.05 20.73
N ALA A 162 3.75 -12.17 20.03
CA ALA A 162 3.65 -12.17 18.56
C ALA A 162 2.40 -11.42 18.06
N LYS A 163 1.28 -11.46 18.80
CA LYS A 163 0.06 -10.69 18.52
C LYS A 163 0.29 -9.20 18.71
N GLU A 164 0.99 -8.80 19.77
CA GLU A 164 1.35 -7.40 20.00
C GLU A 164 2.34 -6.87 18.96
N ASP A 165 3.30 -7.69 18.51
CA ASP A 165 4.26 -7.34 17.46
C ASP A 165 3.55 -7.15 16.09
N TYR A 166 2.55 -7.99 15.78
CA TYR A 166 1.82 -7.97 14.51
C TYR A 166 0.65 -6.98 14.48
N GLN A 167 -0.10 -6.90 15.58
CA GLN A 167 -1.27 -6.04 15.75
C GLN A 167 -1.09 -5.19 17.01
N PRO A 168 -0.17 -4.21 17.00
CA PRO A 168 0.01 -3.34 18.14
C PRO A 168 -1.33 -2.71 18.53
N GLU A 169 -1.60 -2.66 19.84
CA GLU A 169 -2.67 -1.82 20.38
C GLU A 169 -2.44 -0.39 19.87
N CYS A 170 -3.52 0.29 19.50
CA CYS A 170 -3.38 1.65 19.01
C CYS A 170 -2.85 2.53 20.12
N PRO A 171 -1.85 3.36 19.82
CA PRO A 171 -1.36 4.26 20.81
C PRO A 171 -2.46 5.23 21.22
N GLN A 172 -2.57 5.48 22.52
CA GLN A 172 -3.50 6.47 23.04
C GLN A 172 -2.89 7.86 22.93
N TYR A 173 -3.61 8.80 22.34
CA TYR A 173 -3.16 10.19 22.20
C TYR A 173 -3.85 11.06 23.23
N ASN A 174 -3.06 11.72 24.09
CA ASN A 174 -3.55 12.62 25.11
C ASN A 174 -2.99 14.03 24.90
N CYS A 175 -3.85 15.03 24.77
CA CYS A 175 -3.45 16.43 24.73
C CYS A 175 -3.32 16.95 26.16
N ASN A 176 -2.08 17.01 26.68
CA ASN A 176 -1.77 17.42 28.04
C ASN A 176 -0.57 18.36 28.03
N ASN A 177 -0.60 19.41 28.85
CA ASN A 177 0.55 20.29 28.98
C ASN A 177 1.71 19.56 29.68
N PHE A 178 2.92 19.69 29.17
CA PHE A 178 4.13 19.18 29.81
C PHE A 178 5.32 20.10 29.53
N ASP A 179 6.20 20.27 30.50
CA ASP A 179 7.40 21.08 30.32
C ASP A 179 8.47 20.27 29.58
N SER A 180 8.81 20.70 28.36
CA SER A 180 9.95 20.15 27.64
C SER A 180 11.24 20.93 27.94
N THR A 181 12.24 20.26 28.52
CA THR A 181 13.56 20.86 28.77
C THR A 181 14.60 20.50 27.70
N SER A 182 14.20 19.81 26.63
CA SER A 182 15.11 19.40 25.56
C SER A 182 15.34 20.52 24.54
N ASN A 183 16.44 20.43 23.80
CA ASN A 183 16.75 21.35 22.70
C ASN A 183 17.08 20.55 21.43
N PRO A 184 16.20 20.53 20.40
CA PRO A 184 14.94 21.27 20.31
C PRO A 184 13.86 20.77 21.30
N PRO A 185 12.87 21.63 21.66
CA PRO A 185 11.75 21.24 22.52
C PRO A 185 10.99 20.07 21.92
N VAL A 186 10.61 19.11 22.75
CA VAL A 186 9.71 18.00 22.41
C VAL A 186 8.27 18.48 22.53
N CYS A 187 7.47 18.23 21.51
CA CYS A 187 6.05 18.57 21.46
C CYS A 187 5.13 17.33 21.41
N VAL A 188 5.68 16.16 21.09
CA VAL A 188 5.03 14.87 21.29
C VAL A 188 5.98 13.93 22.02
N MET A 189 5.58 13.45 23.19
CA MET A 189 6.31 12.45 23.96
C MET A 189 5.66 11.08 23.82
N TYR A 190 6.45 10.07 23.48
CA TYR A 190 6.05 8.66 23.51
C TYR A 190 6.45 8.02 24.84
N ASP A 191 5.49 7.42 25.53
CA ASP A 191 5.75 6.54 26.68
C ASP A 191 5.67 5.08 26.22
N SER A 192 6.83 4.41 26.20
CA SER A 192 6.93 3.01 25.80
C SER A 192 6.24 2.03 26.75
N ASN A 193 6.00 2.42 28.02
CA ASN A 193 5.37 1.55 29.01
C ASN A 193 3.85 1.53 28.85
N SER A 194 3.24 2.70 28.69
CA SER A 194 1.79 2.85 28.47
C SER A 194 1.41 2.83 26.99
N LYS A 195 2.40 2.76 26.08
CA LYS A 195 2.24 2.86 24.62
C LYS A 195 1.39 4.08 24.23
N SER A 196 1.57 5.19 24.94
CA SER A 196 0.74 6.39 24.78
C SER A 196 1.56 7.62 24.42
N TYR A 197 0.92 8.56 23.74
CA TYR A 197 1.47 9.86 23.42
C TYR A 197 0.90 10.96 24.30
N SER A 198 1.78 11.84 24.76
CA SER A 198 1.42 13.15 25.29
C SER A 198 1.75 14.22 24.28
N ILE A 199 0.77 15.04 23.90
CA ILE A 199 0.89 16.08 22.89
C ILE A 199 0.74 17.44 23.56
N ASP A 200 1.76 18.29 23.41
CA ASP A 200 1.76 19.68 23.86
C ASP A 200 2.43 20.54 22.79
N THR A 201 1.61 21.14 21.92
CA THR A 201 2.09 22.06 20.88
C THR A 201 2.51 23.41 21.44
N SER A 202 2.19 23.73 22.70
CA SER A 202 2.62 24.99 23.34
C SER A 202 4.11 25.01 23.67
N ASN A 203 4.77 23.85 23.65
CA ASN A 203 6.23 23.74 23.73
C ASN A 203 6.95 24.30 22.50
N CYS A 204 6.26 24.46 21.36
CA CYS A 204 6.84 25.03 20.16
C CYS A 204 6.77 26.56 20.20
N ALA A 205 7.91 27.20 19.97
CA ALA A 205 7.99 28.66 19.87
C ALA A 205 7.23 29.17 18.63
N THR A 206 6.90 30.46 18.62
CA THR A 206 6.29 31.11 17.44
C THR A 206 7.15 30.89 16.19
N GLY A 207 6.55 30.38 15.11
CA GLY A 207 7.26 30.04 13.87
C GLY A 207 7.80 28.60 13.81
N MET A 208 7.62 27.81 14.86
CA MET A 208 7.92 26.38 14.87
C MET A 208 6.64 25.54 14.81
N ASP A 209 6.73 24.43 14.09
CA ASP A 209 5.68 23.44 13.97
C ASP A 209 6.09 22.14 14.69
N CYS A 210 5.10 21.44 15.22
CA CYS A 210 5.26 20.09 15.76
C CYS A 210 5.04 19.05 14.65
N ILE A 211 5.97 18.96 13.70
CA ILE A 211 5.83 18.11 12.52
C ILE A 211 6.99 17.10 12.44
N ASN A 212 6.65 15.84 12.20
CA ASN A 212 7.60 14.85 11.71
C ASN A 212 7.49 14.83 10.17
N SER A 213 8.52 15.28 9.48
CA SER A 213 8.48 15.65 8.05
C SER A 213 8.45 14.46 7.08
N ILE A 214 8.56 13.21 7.55
CA ILE A 214 8.72 12.04 6.66
C ILE A 214 7.71 10.93 6.97
N SER A 215 7.43 10.64 8.25
CA SER A 215 6.27 9.84 8.69
C SER A 215 6.18 9.96 10.22
N LEU A 216 4.97 9.87 10.80
CA LEU A 216 4.86 9.68 12.24
C LEU A 216 5.45 8.31 12.58
N ASP A 217 6.65 8.28 13.16
CA ASP A 217 7.15 7.08 13.82
C ASP A 217 6.24 6.80 15.04
N PRO A 218 5.48 5.68 15.03
CA PRO A 218 4.52 5.32 16.06
C PRO A 218 5.17 4.96 17.41
N GLN A 219 6.49 5.09 17.55
CA GLN A 219 7.24 4.82 18.79
C GLN A 219 8.34 5.86 19.09
N ALA A 220 8.27 7.06 18.53
CA ALA A 220 9.27 8.11 18.78
C ALA A 220 8.67 9.44 19.27
N ASN A 221 9.51 10.23 19.95
CA ASN A 221 9.22 11.61 20.30
C ASN A 221 9.26 12.50 19.05
N VAL A 222 8.40 13.52 18.99
CA VAL A 222 8.44 14.56 17.97
C VAL A 222 8.96 15.85 18.61
N THR A 223 9.92 16.49 17.94
CA THR A 223 10.48 17.77 18.36
C THR A 223 9.94 18.89 17.49
N CYS A 224 9.89 20.09 18.05
CA CYS A 224 9.54 21.29 17.32
C CYS A 224 10.62 21.58 16.26
N SER A 225 10.18 21.77 15.02
CA SER A 225 11.03 22.17 13.91
C SER A 225 10.55 23.52 13.37
N GLU A 226 11.40 24.25 12.67
CA GLU A 226 10.93 25.44 11.95
C GLU A 226 9.78 25.05 10.99
N SER A 227 8.74 25.89 10.96
CA SER A 227 7.56 25.66 10.15
C SER A 227 7.95 25.72 8.67
N SER A 228 7.89 24.59 7.98
CA SER A 228 8.04 24.56 6.51
C SER A 228 6.79 25.11 5.79
N ALA A 229 5.76 25.53 6.53
CA ALA A 229 4.52 26.11 6.00
C ALA A 229 4.72 27.42 5.21
N VAL A 230 5.92 28.00 5.19
CA VAL A 230 6.28 29.14 4.32
C VAL A 230 7.21 28.72 3.16
N GLU A 231 7.73 27.49 3.15
CA GLU A 231 8.72 27.03 2.15
C GLU A 231 8.13 26.29 0.95
N PHE A 232 6.86 25.88 0.98
CA PHE A 232 6.31 25.15 -0.18
C PHE A 232 6.04 26.04 -1.39
N ILE A 233 5.67 27.30 -1.17
CA ILE A 233 5.68 28.30 -2.23
C ILE A 233 7.13 28.70 -2.41
N THR A 234 7.82 28.08 -3.37
CA THR A 234 9.12 28.56 -3.80
C THR A 234 8.99 30.05 -4.08
N THR A 235 9.87 30.89 -3.51
CA THR A 235 9.92 32.33 -3.87
C THR A 235 10.11 32.52 -5.38
N ASP A 236 10.69 31.51 -6.03
CA ASP A 236 10.89 31.46 -7.47
C ASP A 236 9.60 31.05 -8.18
N LYS A 237 8.85 32.04 -8.69
CA LYS A 237 7.67 31.77 -9.51
C LYS A 237 8.03 31.32 -10.92
N PHE A 238 7.19 30.50 -11.51
CA PHE A 238 7.36 29.87 -12.82
C PHE A 238 6.51 30.51 -13.90
N PRO A 239 6.79 30.22 -15.19
CA PRO A 239 5.95 30.71 -16.27
C PRO A 239 4.45 30.41 -16.08
N GLY A 240 3.62 31.45 -16.15
CA GLY A 240 2.16 31.36 -15.95
C GLY A 240 1.66 31.68 -14.55
N GLU A 241 2.50 31.55 -13.52
CA GLU A 241 2.15 31.85 -12.12
C GLU A 241 1.95 33.35 -11.90
N LYS A 242 1.11 33.71 -10.90
CA LYS A 242 0.70 35.09 -10.64
C LYS A 242 1.87 35.91 -10.10
N CYS A 243 2.09 37.11 -10.63
CA CYS A 243 3.07 38.06 -10.13
C CYS A 243 2.48 39.46 -10.00
N GLN A 244 3.10 40.30 -9.15
CA GLN A 244 2.78 41.71 -9.03
C GLN A 244 3.87 42.60 -9.66
N GLN A 245 5.11 42.10 -9.69
CA GLN A 245 6.28 42.80 -10.20
C GLN A 245 7.30 41.81 -10.76
N ASP A 246 8.21 42.29 -11.60
CA ASP A 246 9.23 41.49 -12.30
C ASP A 246 10.10 40.64 -11.35
N SER A 247 10.43 41.18 -10.18
CA SER A 247 11.25 40.49 -9.17
C SER A 247 10.56 39.31 -8.49
N ASP A 248 9.26 39.13 -8.69
CA ASP A 248 8.55 37.95 -8.18
C ASP A 248 8.82 36.70 -9.03
N CYS A 249 9.38 36.87 -10.24
CA CYS A 249 9.55 35.80 -11.22
C CYS A 249 10.93 35.15 -11.10
N GLY A 250 10.95 33.83 -10.93
CA GLY A 250 12.16 33.05 -10.63
C GLY A 250 13.02 32.72 -11.85
N ASP A 251 14.07 31.93 -11.62
CA ASP A 251 15.13 31.60 -12.59
C ASP A 251 14.66 30.90 -13.87
N TYR A 252 13.49 30.25 -13.84
CA TYR A 252 12.93 29.56 -15.01
C TYR A 252 12.12 30.49 -15.93
N THR A 253 12.05 31.77 -15.60
CA THR A 253 11.27 32.77 -16.34
C THR A 253 12.19 33.66 -17.18
N THR A 254 11.59 34.62 -17.87
CA THR A 254 12.29 35.74 -18.50
C THR A 254 12.55 36.91 -17.53
N GLY A 255 12.16 36.76 -16.26
CA GLY A 255 12.22 37.80 -15.23
C GLY A 255 11.19 38.91 -15.41
N LYS A 256 10.15 38.68 -16.22
CA LYS A 256 9.12 39.67 -16.52
C LYS A 256 7.75 39.25 -16.00
N CYS A 257 7.08 40.20 -15.37
CA CYS A 257 5.70 40.11 -14.94
C CYS A 257 4.80 40.89 -15.91
N GLU A 258 4.11 40.18 -16.80
CA GLU A 258 3.18 40.79 -17.77
C GLU A 258 1.78 40.24 -17.55
N ASN A 259 0.77 41.12 -17.55
CA ASN A 259 -0.63 40.78 -17.25
C ASN A 259 -0.79 40.02 -15.92
N ASN A 260 -0.02 40.42 -14.90
CA ASN A 260 0.05 39.77 -13.60
C ASN A 260 0.52 38.30 -13.66
N ARG A 261 1.32 37.93 -14.68
CA ARG A 261 1.89 36.58 -14.82
C ARG A 261 3.35 36.59 -15.20
N CYS A 262 4.11 35.67 -14.59
CA CYS A 262 5.50 35.47 -14.94
C CYS A 262 5.62 34.89 -16.34
N GLN A 263 6.45 35.52 -17.18
CA GLN A 263 6.61 35.16 -18.57
C GLN A 263 7.77 34.18 -18.74
N GLY A 264 7.51 33.03 -19.36
CA GLY A 264 8.51 32.10 -19.86
C GLY A 264 8.91 32.38 -21.31
N LYS A 265 9.63 31.42 -21.90
CA LYS A 265 10.03 31.41 -23.29
C LYS A 265 8.80 31.18 -24.18
N GLY A 266 8.66 32.05 -25.18
CA GLY A 266 7.63 31.95 -26.20
C GLY A 266 7.94 30.89 -27.24
N LYS A 267 6.93 30.58 -28.08
CA LYS A 267 7.05 29.63 -29.18
C LYS A 267 8.13 30.05 -30.19
N GLY A 268 8.94 29.11 -30.65
CA GLY A 268 9.89 29.35 -31.76
C GLY A 268 11.14 30.16 -31.37
N VAL A 269 11.44 30.27 -30.07
CA VAL A 269 12.62 30.98 -29.57
C VAL A 269 13.61 29.93 -29.05
N PRO A 270 14.74 29.69 -29.74
CA PRO A 270 15.77 28.78 -29.28
C PRO A 270 16.43 29.25 -27.98
N PHE A 271 16.76 28.32 -27.09
CA PHE A 271 17.50 28.61 -25.87
C PHE A 271 18.28 27.40 -25.38
N ASP A 272 19.42 27.66 -24.74
CA ASP A 272 20.20 26.62 -24.08
C ASP A 272 19.62 26.34 -22.68
N VAL A 273 19.30 25.07 -22.41
CA VAL A 273 18.87 24.64 -21.08
C VAL A 273 20.10 24.46 -20.19
N PRO A 274 20.18 25.13 -19.03
CA PRO A 274 21.28 24.92 -18.09
C PRO A 274 21.41 23.45 -17.68
N SER A 275 22.65 22.97 -17.54
CA SER A 275 22.91 21.57 -17.20
C SER A 275 22.18 21.16 -15.91
N GLY A 276 21.49 20.01 -15.96
CA GLY A 276 20.71 19.49 -14.84
C GLY A 276 19.35 20.15 -14.62
N LYS A 277 18.91 21.08 -15.48
CA LYS A 277 17.59 21.70 -15.40
C LYS A 277 16.64 21.12 -16.47
N PRO A 278 15.35 20.92 -16.16
CA PRO A 278 14.37 20.47 -17.15
C PRO A 278 13.94 21.62 -18.06
N GLY A 279 14.07 21.44 -19.39
CA GLY A 279 13.74 22.48 -20.38
C GLY A 279 12.26 22.90 -20.37
N ASP A 280 11.34 21.99 -20.08
CA ASP A 280 9.89 22.27 -20.04
C ASP A 280 9.52 23.36 -19.02
N TYR A 281 10.34 23.58 -17.99
CA TYR A 281 10.07 24.55 -16.93
C TYR A 281 10.21 26.00 -17.41
N TYR A 282 10.92 26.21 -18.54
CA TYR A 282 11.13 27.53 -19.11
C TYR A 282 10.02 27.96 -20.06
N CYS A 283 9.16 27.06 -20.51
CA CYS A 283 8.15 27.35 -21.52
C CYS A 283 6.90 28.00 -20.93
N ASN A 284 6.28 28.91 -21.68
CA ASN A 284 4.96 29.45 -21.32
C ASN A 284 3.89 28.34 -21.23
N PRO A 285 2.80 28.55 -20.46
CA PRO A 285 1.67 27.62 -20.42
C PRO A 285 1.18 27.24 -21.83
N GLY A 286 0.86 25.96 -22.02
CA GLY A 286 0.46 25.40 -23.32
C GLY A 286 1.61 25.02 -24.27
N LEU A 287 2.87 25.23 -23.86
CA LEU A 287 4.06 24.87 -24.63
C LEU A 287 4.93 23.83 -23.91
N TYR A 288 5.74 23.07 -24.66
CA TYR A 288 6.74 22.14 -24.13
C TYR A 288 8.08 22.31 -24.84
N TYR A 289 9.17 21.80 -24.25
CA TYR A 289 10.52 21.89 -24.82
C TYR A 289 10.84 20.67 -25.70
N ASP A 290 11.12 20.91 -26.98
CA ASP A 290 11.40 19.86 -27.96
C ASP A 290 12.87 19.41 -28.02
N GLY A 291 13.75 20.07 -27.26
CA GLY A 291 15.19 19.87 -27.31
C GLY A 291 15.97 21.09 -27.80
N THR A 292 15.28 22.05 -28.44
CA THR A 292 15.87 23.30 -28.94
C THR A 292 15.07 24.54 -28.53
N GLU A 293 13.74 24.46 -28.58
CA GLU A 293 12.85 25.59 -28.34
C GLU A 293 11.53 25.16 -27.69
N CYS A 294 10.71 26.13 -27.30
CA CYS A 294 9.34 25.87 -26.85
C CYS A 294 8.41 25.74 -28.06
N VAL A 295 7.63 24.66 -28.11
CA VAL A 295 6.66 24.35 -29.17
C VAL A 295 5.29 24.03 -28.57
N GLU A 296 4.25 24.03 -29.40
CA GLU A 296 2.88 23.72 -28.96
C GLU A 296 2.75 22.29 -28.46
N GLN A 297 1.97 22.11 -27.38
CA GLN A 297 1.58 20.79 -26.93
C GLN A 297 0.79 20.02 -28.00
N LYS A 298 1.06 18.72 -28.05
CA LYS A 298 0.42 17.75 -28.91
C LYS A 298 -1.01 17.52 -28.47
N SER A 299 -1.90 17.54 -29.47
CA SER A 299 -3.30 17.20 -29.31
C SER A 299 -3.48 15.68 -29.11
N LEU A 300 -4.70 15.28 -28.74
CA LEU A 300 -5.08 13.87 -28.65
C LEU A 300 -4.71 13.09 -29.92
N ASP A 301 -4.39 11.81 -29.73
CA ASP A 301 -4.01 10.83 -30.76
C ASP A 301 -2.69 11.11 -31.50
N GLN A 302 -1.98 12.19 -31.17
CA GLN A 302 -0.65 12.44 -31.71
C GLN A 302 0.43 11.62 -30.98
N ASN A 303 1.44 11.19 -31.74
CA ASN A 303 2.59 10.45 -31.21
C ASN A 303 3.36 11.29 -30.19
N CYS A 304 3.64 10.71 -29.04
CA CYS A 304 4.37 11.38 -27.96
C CYS A 304 5.45 10.46 -27.39
N THR A 305 6.43 11.04 -26.71
CA THR A 305 7.40 10.25 -25.91
C THR A 305 7.33 10.57 -24.42
N ARG A 306 6.81 11.74 -24.06
CA ARG A 306 6.68 12.23 -22.69
C ARG A 306 5.31 12.87 -22.49
N THR A 307 4.74 12.72 -21.29
CA THR A 307 3.44 13.32 -20.93
C THR A 307 3.41 14.85 -21.04
N ASN A 308 4.56 15.51 -20.84
CA ASN A 308 4.70 16.96 -21.02
C ASN A 308 4.51 17.39 -22.48
N GLU A 309 4.70 16.51 -23.46
CA GLU A 309 4.44 16.85 -24.86
C GLU A 309 2.95 16.97 -25.14
N CYS A 310 2.09 16.34 -24.34
CA CYS A 310 0.64 16.34 -24.52
C CYS A 310 -0.02 17.53 -23.82
N GLN A 311 -1.17 17.95 -24.33
CA GLN A 311 -2.06 18.91 -23.67
C GLN A 311 -2.31 18.56 -22.20
N ASN A 312 -2.61 19.56 -21.37
CA ASN A 312 -2.63 19.37 -19.92
C ASN A 312 -3.70 18.38 -19.41
N ASP A 313 -4.77 18.16 -20.18
CA ASP A 313 -5.79 17.13 -19.93
C ASP A 313 -5.49 15.78 -20.60
N ALA A 314 -4.23 15.55 -21.01
CA ALA A 314 -3.78 14.32 -21.65
C ALA A 314 -2.50 13.74 -21.03
N VAL A 315 -2.36 12.43 -21.15
CA VAL A 315 -1.19 11.64 -20.74
C VAL A 315 -0.58 10.94 -21.95
N CYS A 316 0.74 10.81 -21.97
CA CYS A 316 1.42 10.06 -23.01
C CYS A 316 1.49 8.58 -22.62
N GLU A 317 0.58 7.77 -23.15
CA GLU A 317 0.52 6.34 -22.88
C GLU A 317 0.23 5.53 -24.14
N LYS A 318 0.52 4.23 -24.09
CA LYS A 318 0.18 3.30 -25.17
C LYS A 318 -1.33 3.06 -25.21
N ASN A 319 -1.92 3.08 -26.40
CA ASN A 319 -3.30 2.65 -26.60
C ASN A 319 -3.40 1.11 -26.74
N ALA A 320 -4.62 0.59 -26.86
CA ALA A 320 -4.86 -0.85 -27.02
C ALA A 320 -4.20 -1.48 -28.27
N SER A 321 -3.77 -0.67 -29.24
CA SER A 321 -3.04 -1.11 -30.43
C SER A 321 -1.51 -0.93 -30.31
N ASP A 322 -1.00 -0.69 -29.11
CA ASP A 322 0.45 -0.54 -28.80
C ASP A 322 1.09 0.72 -29.43
N TYR A 323 0.30 1.76 -29.73
CA TYR A 323 0.81 3.05 -30.18
C TYR A 323 0.93 4.03 -29.01
N GLN A 324 2.12 4.60 -28.81
CA GLN A 324 2.39 5.63 -27.80
C GLN A 324 1.86 6.99 -28.27
N ILE A 325 0.73 7.41 -27.71
CA ILE A 325 0.01 8.62 -28.15
C ILE A 325 -0.51 9.43 -26.97
N CYS A 326 -0.85 10.70 -27.21
CA CYS A 326 -1.54 11.53 -26.24
C CYS A 326 -2.99 11.06 -26.07
N GLN A 327 -3.33 10.56 -24.89
CA GLN A 327 -4.67 10.07 -24.56
C GLN A 327 -5.27 10.96 -23.46
N LYS A 328 -6.57 11.21 -23.55
CA LYS A 328 -7.25 12.03 -22.56
C LYS A 328 -7.23 11.34 -21.21
N ILE A 329 -6.95 12.09 -20.15
CA ILE A 329 -6.99 11.53 -18.80
C ILE A 329 -8.43 11.26 -18.37
N TYR A 330 -8.64 10.27 -17.52
CA TYR A 330 -9.89 9.89 -16.87
C TYR A 330 -11.13 9.87 -17.81
N SER A 331 -10.94 9.40 -19.04
CA SER A 331 -11.97 9.42 -20.09
C SER A 331 -12.49 8.05 -20.52
N LEU A 332 -11.73 6.98 -20.26
CA LEU A 332 -12.11 5.62 -20.65
C LEU A 332 -13.13 5.04 -19.66
N LYS A 333 -14.18 4.44 -20.19
CA LYS A 333 -15.30 3.90 -19.41
C LYS A 333 -14.99 2.51 -18.89
N THR A 334 -15.75 2.07 -17.89
CA THR A 334 -15.74 0.68 -17.44
C THR A 334 -15.91 -0.29 -18.63
N GLY A 335 -14.98 -1.24 -18.76
CA GLY A 335 -14.92 -2.23 -19.83
C GLY A 335 -14.01 -1.86 -21.00
N ASP A 336 -13.61 -0.59 -21.14
CA ASP A 336 -12.68 -0.17 -22.19
C ASP A 336 -11.29 -0.78 -21.96
N GLN A 337 -10.66 -1.26 -23.04
CA GLN A 337 -9.34 -1.87 -22.97
C GLN A 337 -8.23 -0.83 -22.85
N ILE A 338 -7.23 -1.14 -22.02
CA ILE A 338 -6.02 -0.35 -21.84
C ILE A 338 -4.78 -1.21 -22.08
N TYR A 339 -3.66 -0.56 -22.42
CA TYR A 339 -2.42 -1.28 -22.68
C TYR A 339 -1.75 -1.81 -21.41
N SER A 340 -1.79 -1.02 -20.33
CA SER A 340 -1.09 -1.31 -19.07
C SER A 340 -1.98 -0.99 -17.88
N CYS A 341 -1.95 -1.84 -16.86
CA CYS A 341 -2.51 -1.58 -15.55
C CYS A 341 -1.42 -1.82 -14.51
N PRO A 342 -0.97 -0.79 -13.77
CA PRO A 342 0.01 -0.95 -12.71
C PRO A 342 -0.48 -1.93 -11.62
N SER A 343 0.43 -2.50 -10.84
CA SER A 343 0.06 -3.33 -9.68
C SER A 343 -0.71 -2.56 -8.59
N SER A 344 -0.63 -1.23 -8.59
CA SER A 344 -1.49 -0.39 -7.73
C SER A 344 -2.92 -0.27 -8.25
N HIS A 345 -3.23 -0.79 -9.44
CA HIS A 345 -4.53 -0.69 -10.11
C HIS A 345 -5.01 0.74 -10.41
N VAL A 346 -4.17 1.75 -10.16
CA VAL A 346 -4.47 3.15 -10.44
C VAL A 346 -4.11 3.46 -11.90
N SER A 347 -5.06 4.03 -12.64
CA SER A 347 -4.87 4.45 -14.03
C SER A 347 -5.35 5.88 -14.24
N ASN A 348 -4.52 6.70 -14.87
CA ASN A 348 -4.89 8.05 -15.29
C ASN A 348 -5.79 8.07 -16.53
N LEU A 349 -6.05 6.93 -17.19
CA LEU A 349 -6.91 6.85 -18.37
C LEU A 349 -8.36 6.52 -18.01
N CYS A 350 -8.58 5.75 -16.94
CA CYS A 350 -9.88 5.24 -16.56
C CYS A 350 -10.71 6.29 -15.81
N GLU A 351 -12.01 6.36 -16.10
CA GLU A 351 -12.91 7.37 -15.52
C GLU A 351 -12.96 7.27 -13.98
N GLU A 352 -12.93 6.07 -13.40
CA GLU A 352 -12.86 5.89 -11.93
C GLU A 352 -11.43 5.80 -11.40
N GLY A 353 -10.44 6.10 -12.23
CA GLY A 353 -9.04 6.01 -11.87
C GLY A 353 -8.55 4.58 -11.63
N TYR A 354 -9.35 3.56 -11.99
CA TYR A 354 -9.12 2.16 -11.63
C TYR A 354 -9.13 1.21 -12.84
N CYS A 355 -8.21 0.24 -12.85
CA CYS A 355 -8.09 -0.77 -13.88
C CYS A 355 -7.87 -2.18 -13.31
N THR A 356 -8.22 -3.20 -14.09
CA THR A 356 -8.02 -4.60 -13.71
C THR A 356 -7.90 -5.52 -14.93
N LYS A 357 -7.68 -6.81 -14.70
CA LYS A 357 -7.79 -7.86 -15.72
C LYS A 357 -9.21 -8.41 -15.75
N ASN A 358 -9.83 -8.44 -16.91
CA ASN A 358 -11.11 -9.12 -17.09
C ASN A 358 -10.94 -10.65 -17.13
N GLN A 359 -12.06 -11.38 -17.15
CA GLN A 359 -12.08 -12.86 -17.18
C GLN A 359 -11.35 -13.47 -18.39
N SER A 360 -11.20 -12.70 -19.48
CA SER A 360 -10.49 -13.12 -20.69
C SER A 360 -9.00 -12.75 -20.67
N GLY A 361 -8.51 -12.16 -19.58
CA GLY A 361 -7.11 -11.79 -19.39
C GLY A 361 -6.71 -10.43 -19.97
N TYR A 362 -7.64 -9.66 -20.54
CA TYR A 362 -7.37 -8.31 -21.05
C TYR A 362 -7.40 -7.27 -19.93
N LEU A 363 -6.51 -6.29 -20.03
CA LEU A 363 -6.47 -5.14 -19.13
C LEU A 363 -7.58 -4.15 -19.54
N VAL A 364 -8.43 -3.80 -18.58
CA VAL A 364 -9.59 -2.93 -18.80
C VAL A 364 -9.75 -1.93 -17.68
N CYS A 365 -10.42 -0.82 -17.97
CA CYS A 365 -10.96 0.04 -16.93
C CYS A 365 -12.10 -0.67 -16.20
N ALA A 366 -12.15 -0.53 -14.88
CA ALA A 366 -13.12 -1.22 -14.03
C ALA A 366 -13.70 -0.28 -12.99
N LEU A 367 -14.83 -0.69 -12.39
CA LEU A 367 -15.33 -0.03 -11.19
C LEU A 367 -14.30 -0.22 -10.07
N ALA A 368 -14.01 0.85 -9.35
CA ALA A 368 -13.07 0.80 -8.25
C ALA A 368 -13.67 0.06 -7.05
N ASP A 369 -12.86 -0.76 -6.41
CA ASP A 369 -13.25 -1.48 -5.19
C ASP A 369 -13.62 -0.49 -4.08
N ARG A 370 -14.57 -0.86 -3.21
CA ARG A 370 -15.01 -0.02 -2.10
C ARG A 370 -15.52 -0.84 -0.92
N HIS A 371 -15.51 -0.24 0.25
CA HIS A 371 -16.16 -0.80 1.44
C HIS A 371 -17.67 -0.58 1.37
N LEU A 372 -18.43 -1.48 2.00
CA LEU A 372 -19.84 -1.22 2.31
C LEU A 372 -19.99 -0.02 3.25
N ASP A 373 -19.08 0.09 4.22
CA ASP A 373 -18.95 1.24 5.12
C ASP A 373 -17.49 1.44 5.51
N TYR A 374 -16.82 2.42 4.89
CA TYR A 374 -15.42 2.75 5.15
C TYR A 374 -15.20 3.45 6.50
N THR A 375 -16.26 3.85 7.21
CA THR A 375 -16.17 4.51 8.53
C THR A 375 -16.23 3.53 9.69
N LYS A 376 -16.48 2.25 9.39
CA LYS A 376 -16.56 1.19 10.39
C LYS A 376 -15.17 0.93 10.99
N LYS A 377 -15.12 0.84 12.32
CA LYS A 377 -13.93 0.37 13.03
C LYS A 377 -13.64 -1.09 12.67
N CYS A 378 -12.37 -1.44 12.66
CA CYS A 378 -11.91 -2.82 12.45
C CYS A 378 -11.17 -3.33 13.69
N SER A 379 -11.16 -4.63 13.89
CA SER A 379 -10.33 -5.28 14.92
C SER A 379 -9.05 -5.83 14.29
N ASP A 380 -9.18 -6.34 13.05
CA ASP A 380 -8.12 -6.88 12.22
C ASP A 380 -8.43 -6.69 10.72
N ASP A 381 -7.52 -7.14 9.86
CA ASP A 381 -7.66 -7.04 8.40
C ASP A 381 -8.84 -7.85 7.83
N VAL A 382 -9.40 -8.80 8.59
CA VAL A 382 -10.57 -9.60 8.16
C VAL A 382 -11.85 -8.77 8.22
N ASP A 383 -11.91 -7.76 9.08
CA ASP A 383 -13.01 -6.79 9.12
C ASP A 383 -13.00 -5.83 7.91
N CYS A 384 -11.86 -5.70 7.22
CA CYS A 384 -11.64 -4.78 6.10
C CYS A 384 -11.97 -5.38 4.74
N LYS A 385 -13.12 -6.05 4.65
CA LYS A 385 -13.63 -6.61 3.39
C LYS A 385 -14.29 -5.52 2.53
N GLY A 386 -13.95 -5.53 1.25
CA GLY A 386 -14.68 -4.77 0.23
C GLY A 386 -16.08 -5.36 -0.03
N GLU A 387 -16.86 -4.65 -0.84
CA GLU A 387 -18.19 -5.09 -1.32
C GLU A 387 -18.13 -6.42 -2.11
N TYR A 388 -16.95 -6.75 -2.65
CA TYR A 388 -16.66 -7.97 -3.38
C TYR A 388 -15.56 -8.80 -2.69
N ASP A 389 -15.45 -10.09 -3.00
CA ASP A 389 -14.38 -10.95 -2.48
C ASP A 389 -13.09 -10.64 -3.27
N LEU A 390 -12.26 -9.73 -2.72
CA LEU A 390 -11.14 -9.11 -3.42
C LEU A 390 -9.81 -9.80 -3.13
N GLU A 391 -8.95 -9.82 -4.15
CA GLU A 391 -7.55 -10.30 -4.05
C GLU A 391 -6.68 -9.33 -3.22
N TYR A 392 -6.99 -8.03 -3.23
CA TYR A 392 -6.32 -7.02 -2.40
C TYR A 392 -7.17 -6.61 -1.20
N ARG A 393 -6.68 -6.94 0.00
CA ARG A 393 -7.35 -6.58 1.25
C ARG A 393 -6.87 -5.23 1.76
N SER A 394 -7.84 -4.39 2.10
CA SER A 394 -7.60 -3.22 2.93
C SER A 394 -7.04 -3.66 4.28
N ARG A 395 -6.16 -2.83 4.86
CA ARG A 395 -5.50 -3.10 6.15
C ARG A 395 -6.21 -2.36 7.27
N CYS A 396 -6.31 -3.02 8.41
CA CYS A 396 -6.81 -2.46 9.64
C CYS A 396 -5.69 -1.73 10.38
N LEU A 397 -5.67 -0.39 10.28
CA LEU A 397 -4.60 0.44 10.82
C LEU A 397 -5.11 1.35 11.93
N CYS A 398 -4.23 1.68 12.86
CA CYS A 398 -4.50 2.65 13.90
C CYS A 398 -4.63 4.05 13.32
N GLY A 399 -5.77 4.68 13.58
CA GLY A 399 -5.96 6.11 13.37
C GLY A 399 -5.46 6.93 14.56
N LEU A 400 -5.27 8.23 14.33
CA LEU A 400 -4.91 9.19 15.39
C LEU A 400 -5.99 9.38 16.46
N SER A 401 -7.18 8.80 16.27
CA SER A 401 -8.21 8.73 17.31
C SER A 401 -7.95 7.66 18.36
N GLY A 402 -6.89 6.85 18.21
CA GLY A 402 -6.63 5.67 19.05
C GLY A 402 -7.51 4.47 18.68
N GLU A 403 -8.24 4.55 17.58
CA GLU A 403 -9.15 3.51 17.08
C GLU A 403 -8.66 2.98 15.74
N LYS A 404 -8.93 1.71 15.44
CA LYS A 404 -8.53 1.09 14.18
C LYS A 404 -9.58 1.25 13.09
N TYR A 405 -9.15 1.59 11.88
CA TYR A 405 -9.99 1.70 10.70
C TYR A 405 -9.33 1.06 9.48
N CYS A 406 -10.15 0.65 8.54
CA CYS A 406 -9.70 0.10 7.28
C CYS A 406 -9.10 1.19 6.38
N THR A 407 -7.98 0.90 5.73
CA THR A 407 -7.42 1.76 4.68
C THR A 407 -8.44 1.96 3.54
N LEU A 408 -8.51 3.14 2.95
CA LEU A 408 -9.49 3.40 1.90
C LEU A 408 -9.13 2.68 0.59
N TYR A 409 -10.13 2.04 -0.02
CA TYR A 409 -10.08 1.61 -1.42
C TYR A 409 -10.32 2.79 -2.37
N ALA A 410 -9.92 2.64 -3.64
CA ALA A 410 -10.06 3.69 -4.65
C ALA A 410 -11.51 4.12 -4.92
N GLY A 411 -12.48 3.22 -4.73
CA GLY A 411 -13.91 3.48 -4.88
C GLY A 411 -14.59 3.99 -3.61
N ASP A 412 -13.87 4.13 -2.49
CA ASP A 412 -14.44 4.74 -1.29
C ASP A 412 -14.70 6.24 -1.52
N ARG A 413 -15.76 6.75 -0.89
CA ARG A 413 -16.24 8.12 -1.11
C ARG A 413 -15.15 9.21 -1.01
N PRO A 414 -14.23 9.20 -0.03
CA PRO A 414 -13.19 10.22 0.03
C PRO A 414 -12.25 10.18 -1.19
N ARG A 415 -11.89 8.99 -1.68
CA ARG A 415 -11.04 8.82 -2.87
C ARG A 415 -11.75 9.27 -4.14
N LEU A 416 -13.02 8.92 -4.30
CA LEU A 416 -13.85 9.40 -5.43
C LEU A 416 -14.01 10.93 -5.42
N GLN A 417 -14.12 11.53 -4.24
CA GLN A 417 -14.17 12.99 -4.11
C GLN A 417 -12.85 13.64 -4.52
N THR A 418 -11.70 13.11 -4.09
CA THR A 418 -10.39 13.56 -4.57
C THR A 418 -10.27 13.44 -6.09
N LEU A 419 -10.69 12.29 -6.66
CA LEU A 419 -10.64 12.06 -8.10
C LEU A 419 -11.51 13.07 -8.87
N LYS A 420 -12.71 13.36 -8.38
CA LYS A 420 -13.60 14.37 -8.98
C LYS A 420 -12.90 15.73 -9.06
N LEU A 421 -12.29 16.15 -7.96
CA LEU A 421 -11.57 17.41 -7.86
C LEU A 421 -10.33 17.43 -8.78
N SER A 422 -9.60 16.32 -8.88
CA SER A 422 -8.49 16.19 -9.83
C SER A 422 -8.95 16.31 -11.29
N LYS A 423 -10.09 15.72 -11.66
CA LYS A 423 -10.65 15.89 -13.01
C LYS A 423 -10.97 17.35 -13.32
N GLU A 424 -11.63 18.02 -12.38
CA GLU A 424 -11.95 19.45 -12.49
C GLU A 424 -10.67 20.28 -12.70
N TRP A 425 -9.64 20.05 -11.89
CA TRP A 425 -8.32 20.68 -12.06
C TRP A 425 -7.78 20.52 -13.48
N PHE A 426 -7.69 19.29 -13.98
CA PHE A 426 -7.09 19.04 -15.28
C PHE A 426 -7.92 19.59 -16.45
N TYR A 427 -9.24 19.48 -16.38
CA TYR A 427 -10.11 19.89 -17.48
C TYR A 427 -10.33 21.41 -17.55
N GLU A 428 -10.30 22.10 -16.41
CA GLU A 428 -10.70 23.52 -16.36
C GLU A 428 -9.52 24.46 -16.06
N TYR A 429 -8.59 24.08 -15.19
CA TYR A 429 -7.63 25.02 -14.60
C TYR A 429 -6.19 24.80 -15.03
N SER A 430 -5.80 23.54 -15.26
CA SER A 430 -4.40 23.15 -15.48
C SER A 430 -3.74 23.82 -16.69
N GLN A 431 -4.53 24.26 -17.67
CA GLN A 431 -4.05 24.96 -18.89
C GLN A 431 -3.34 26.27 -18.59
N ASN A 432 -3.53 26.84 -17.40
CA ASN A 432 -2.87 28.08 -17.00
C ASN A 432 -1.47 27.84 -16.39
N CYS A 433 -1.10 26.59 -16.14
CA CYS A 433 0.16 26.21 -15.53
C CYS A 433 1.26 25.94 -16.55
N ASN A 434 2.51 26.16 -16.14
CA ASN A 434 3.65 25.58 -16.83
C ASN A 434 3.48 24.05 -16.95
N THR A 435 3.70 23.55 -18.17
CA THR A 435 3.53 22.13 -18.53
C THR A 435 4.28 21.17 -17.60
N GLY A 436 5.51 21.50 -17.21
CA GLY A 436 6.33 20.65 -16.35
C GLY A 436 5.95 20.71 -14.86
N ARG A 437 5.10 21.66 -14.45
CA ARG A 437 4.65 21.86 -13.06
C ARG A 437 3.13 21.85 -12.87
N ARG A 438 2.34 21.44 -13.87
CA ARG A 438 0.86 21.42 -13.80
C ARG A 438 0.24 20.55 -12.69
N ASN A 439 1.05 19.69 -12.05
CA ASN A 439 0.65 18.84 -10.92
C ASN A 439 1.23 19.31 -9.58
N LYS A 440 1.82 20.51 -9.53
CA LYS A 440 2.43 21.05 -8.32
C LYS A 440 1.44 21.94 -7.58
N ASP A 441 1.45 21.82 -6.26
CA ASP A 441 0.53 22.52 -5.35
C ASP A 441 0.58 24.04 -5.53
N ASP A 442 1.75 24.61 -5.83
CA ASP A 442 1.91 26.05 -6.08
C ASP A 442 1.03 26.54 -7.23
N CYS A 443 1.02 25.80 -8.33
CA CYS A 443 0.18 26.17 -9.45
C CYS A 443 -1.29 25.88 -9.16
N GLN A 444 -1.61 24.81 -8.42
CA GLN A 444 -2.99 24.55 -8.01
C GLN A 444 -3.54 25.69 -7.16
N ALA A 445 -2.80 26.15 -6.15
CA ALA A 445 -3.19 27.24 -5.26
C ALA A 445 -3.41 28.58 -6.00
N ASP A 446 -2.71 28.80 -7.10
CA ASP A 446 -2.86 30.03 -7.89
C ASP A 446 -4.16 30.07 -8.70
N PHE A 447 -4.77 28.92 -9.01
CA PHE A 447 -5.86 28.83 -9.98
C PHE A 447 -7.11 28.11 -9.50
N TRP A 448 -7.05 27.42 -8.35
CA TRP A 448 -8.12 26.57 -7.85
C TRP A 448 -8.52 26.89 -6.41
#